data_AF-A0A7C4HL92-F1
#
_entry.id   AF-A0A7C4HL92-F1
#
_cell.length_a   1.000
_cell.length_b   1.000
_cell.length_c   1.000
_cell.angle_alpha   90.00
_cell.angle_beta   90.00
_cell.angle_gamma   90.00
#
_symmetry.space_group_name_H-M   'P 1'
#
loop_
_entity.id
_entity.type
_entity.pdbx_description
1 polymer ?
#
loop_
_entity_poly.entity_id
_entity_poly.type
_entity_poly.pdbx_seq_one_letter_code
_entity_poly.pdbx_strand_id
1 'polypeptide(L)'
;MTIVVEKLRCTNCGAPLPQLKQGESFIKCDYCGFINRIYDSTTYMEQLKREISKWISQILPQYTSLSTIADPVARHHLFQGYVKPRLIPISVNAKTTYIETIHKPFIALNPIYSQACKEPKSLFEESIKIESVSELAISDEDKSFISDTHRYLTVSAYICNALIDANEEKYTESAKNIDEALRYLENTEDKTLVARLKIAKSTYTALSELYNKNTQASHSLIGLALSQVNELLNMKEAASKPKYQGALEIERDLINLVKNIIEISNIYFENGLDPLTPAPIIKKILTYITRSVKDHNRPLKDAVEVITHCKKTILSRFRRARVKVLGEGDTYLPFYVVGVSITYTSGLLFKKGHGSRIDLLISAAFPTLPAISDVFGLYTGRLVNLEKETDKLESISSLLENTREDYLGKNTVLPLISHVIAESMIDKYLEYIGARYHGKIKLSTTQAKEDIIYVGCMLDKGGFKPSIPLTPLSSIDYNVLKEIMV
;
A
#
# COMPACT_ATOMS: atom_id res chain seq x y z
N MET A 1 45.30 13.13 5.73
CA MET A 1 43.96 12.64 5.35
C MET A 1 43.26 13.70 4.52
N THR A 2 43.02 13.41 3.24
CA THR A 2 42.19 14.27 2.38
C THR A 2 40.75 13.82 2.59
N ILE A 3 39.80 14.72 2.84
CA ILE A 3 38.39 14.32 2.87
C ILE A 3 37.99 14.04 1.43
N VAL A 4 38.08 12.78 1.03
CA VAL A 4 37.75 12.31 -0.32
C VAL A 4 36.22 12.20 -0.43
N VAL A 5 35.53 13.34 -0.47
CA VAL A 5 34.17 13.38 -1.04
C VAL A 5 34.33 13.79 -2.50
N GLU A 6 34.51 12.78 -3.36
CA GLU A 6 34.84 12.94 -4.78
C GLU A 6 33.68 13.43 -5.65
N LYS A 7 32.44 13.16 -5.24
CA LYS A 7 31.24 13.48 -6.02
C LYS A 7 30.44 14.59 -5.35
N LEU A 8 29.92 15.50 -6.17
CA LEU A 8 28.89 16.43 -5.72
C LEU A 8 27.68 15.65 -5.18
N ARG A 9 26.94 16.25 -4.26
CA ARG A 9 25.78 15.62 -3.63
C ARG A 9 24.52 16.43 -3.81
N CYS A 10 23.40 15.73 -3.85
CA CYS A 10 22.08 16.31 -3.98
C CYS A 10 21.76 17.10 -2.72
N THR A 11 21.37 18.36 -2.85
CA THR A 11 21.02 19.22 -1.72
C THR A 11 19.73 18.78 -1.03
N ASN A 12 18.86 18.07 -1.76
CA ASN A 12 17.59 17.55 -1.28
C ASN A 12 17.75 16.24 -0.49
N CYS A 13 18.29 15.18 -1.12
CA CYS A 13 18.34 13.85 -0.49
C CYS A 13 19.73 13.44 0.02
N GLY A 14 20.81 14.19 -0.22
CA GLY A 14 22.17 13.83 0.20
C GLY A 14 22.88 12.73 -0.62
N ALA A 15 22.19 12.10 -1.56
CA ALA A 15 22.75 11.10 -2.46
C ALA A 15 23.80 11.70 -3.42
N PRO A 16 24.79 10.92 -3.89
CA PRO A 16 25.76 11.38 -4.87
C PRO A 16 25.07 11.77 -6.19
N LEU A 17 25.55 12.86 -6.81
CA LEU A 17 25.09 13.30 -8.12
C LEU A 17 25.86 12.61 -9.25
N PRO A 18 25.25 12.47 -10.44
CA PRO A 18 25.93 11.93 -11.61
C PRO A 18 27.11 12.83 -12.04
N GLN A 19 27.94 12.31 -12.94
CA GLN A 19 29.07 13.08 -13.48
C GLN A 19 28.57 14.29 -14.28
N LEU A 20 29.19 15.45 -14.04
CA LEU A 20 28.86 16.70 -14.73
C LEU A 20 29.29 16.64 -16.20
N LYS A 21 28.40 17.02 -17.11
CA LYS A 21 28.78 17.36 -18.49
C LYS A 21 29.30 18.80 -18.52
N GLN A 22 30.32 19.05 -19.32
CA GLN A 22 30.91 20.40 -19.43
C GLN A 22 29.86 21.41 -19.92
N GLY A 23 29.76 22.55 -19.24
CA GLY A 23 28.88 23.67 -19.62
C GLY A 23 27.45 23.62 -19.06
N GLU A 24 27.03 22.55 -18.38
CA GLU A 24 25.73 22.52 -17.71
C GLU A 24 25.74 23.38 -16.43
N SER A 25 24.61 24.00 -16.10
CA SER A 25 24.41 24.76 -14.84
C SER A 25 23.55 24.02 -13.81
N PHE A 26 22.85 22.98 -14.25
CA PHE A 26 21.91 22.20 -13.47
C PHE A 26 22.15 20.70 -13.71
N ILE A 27 21.86 19.90 -12.69
CA ILE A 27 22.00 18.44 -12.73
C ILE A 27 20.82 17.79 -12.03
N LYS A 28 20.12 16.88 -12.72
CA LYS A 28 19.04 16.09 -12.12
C LYS A 28 19.63 14.97 -11.25
N CYS A 29 19.18 14.85 -10.02
CA CYS A 29 19.56 13.73 -9.16
C CYS A 29 18.88 12.45 -9.65
N ASP A 30 19.68 11.40 -9.89
CA ASP A 30 19.18 10.07 -10.30
C ASP A 30 18.35 9.37 -9.24
N TYR A 31 18.45 9.80 -7.99
CA TYR A 31 17.92 9.11 -6.83
C TYR A 31 16.70 9.78 -6.21
N CYS A 32 16.39 11.05 -6.44
CA CYS A 32 15.13 11.65 -5.94
C CYS A 32 14.45 12.56 -6.98
N GLY A 33 15.05 12.65 -8.17
CA GLY A 33 14.56 13.46 -9.28
C GLY A 33 14.75 14.97 -9.12
N PHE A 34 15.28 15.44 -7.99
CA PHE A 34 15.48 16.87 -7.73
C PHE A 34 16.51 17.49 -8.68
N ILE A 35 16.19 18.65 -9.24
CA ILE A 35 17.08 19.41 -10.12
C ILE A 35 17.95 20.31 -9.24
N ASN A 36 19.24 20.01 -9.19
CA ASN A 36 20.21 20.76 -8.40
C ASN A 36 20.90 21.79 -9.28
N ARG A 37 21.04 23.03 -8.78
CA ARG A 37 21.99 23.97 -9.35
C ARG A 37 23.40 23.57 -8.91
N ILE A 38 24.36 23.52 -9.83
CA ILE A 38 25.73 23.07 -9.52
C ILE A 38 26.38 23.93 -8.44
N TYR A 39 26.14 25.24 -8.49
CA TYR A 39 26.61 26.18 -7.46
C TYR A 39 26.12 25.81 -6.05
N ASP A 40 24.83 25.48 -5.91
CA ASP A 40 24.23 25.14 -4.61
C ASP A 40 24.77 23.80 -4.10
N SER A 41 24.90 22.80 -4.97
CA SER A 41 25.53 21.51 -4.63
C SER A 41 27.00 21.66 -4.25
N THR A 42 27.74 22.57 -4.90
CA THR A 42 29.14 22.85 -4.56
C THR A 42 29.23 23.53 -3.19
N THR A 43 28.38 24.52 -2.93
CA THR A 43 28.30 25.21 -1.64
C THR A 43 27.93 24.24 -0.50
N TYR A 44 26.92 23.40 -0.73
CA TYR A 44 26.52 22.35 0.20
C TYR A 44 27.68 21.39 0.50
N MET A 45 28.41 20.97 -0.53
CA MET A 45 29.58 20.11 -0.38
C MET A 45 30.71 20.75 0.42
N GLU A 46 30.99 22.04 0.21
CA GLU A 46 31.98 22.77 1.01
C GLU A 46 31.56 22.85 2.48
N GLN A 47 30.29 23.13 2.74
CA GLN A 47 29.75 23.14 4.10
C GLN A 47 29.89 21.76 4.76
N LEU A 48 29.49 20.70 4.06
CA LEU A 48 29.61 19.33 4.56
C LEU A 48 31.06 18.95 4.86
N LYS A 49 32.01 19.34 4.00
CA LYS A 49 33.46 19.14 4.26
C LYS A 49 33.91 19.86 5.53
N ARG A 50 33.47 21.12 5.75
CA ARG A 50 33.78 21.86 6.99
C ARG A 50 33.20 21.18 8.23
N GLU A 51 31.97 20.71 8.15
CA GLU A 51 31.32 19.98 9.24
C GLU A 51 32.03 18.67 9.57
N ILE A 52 32.42 17.89 8.55
CA ILE A 52 33.22 16.68 8.73
C ILE A 52 34.57 17.03 9.35
N SER A 53 35.24 18.09 8.88
CA SER A 53 36.55 18.50 9.40
C SER A 53 36.47 18.89 10.88
N LYS A 54 35.40 19.62 11.26
CA LYS A 54 35.09 19.98 12.64
C LYS A 54 34.77 18.75 13.49
N TRP A 55 34.06 17.78 12.94
CA TRP A 55 33.74 16.54 13.65
C TRP A 55 34.99 15.68 13.86
N ILE A 56 35.86 15.54 12.86
CA ILE A 56 37.14 14.84 12.99
C ILE A 56 38.03 15.50 14.05
N SER A 57 38.13 16.83 14.06
CA SER A 57 38.94 17.55 15.05
C SER A 57 38.40 17.44 16.48
N GLN A 58 37.10 17.19 16.64
CA GLN A 58 36.53 16.88 17.95
C GLN A 58 36.94 15.47 18.40
N ILE A 59 36.97 14.50 17.49
CA ILE A 59 37.28 13.09 17.77
C ILE A 59 38.74 12.89 18.13
N LEU A 60 39.63 13.54 17.40
CA LEU A 60 41.08 13.39 17.57
C LEU A 60 41.62 14.29 18.68
N PRO A 61 42.74 13.92 19.31
CA PRO A 61 43.47 14.80 20.22
C PRO A 61 43.90 16.11 19.53
N GLN A 62 43.91 17.22 20.28
CA GLN A 62 44.16 18.58 19.76
C GLN A 62 45.53 18.78 19.09
N TYR A 63 46.49 17.88 19.32
CA TYR A 63 47.86 17.95 18.79
C TYR A 63 48.13 16.90 17.69
N THR A 64 47.12 16.12 17.30
CA THR A 64 47.25 15.10 16.27
C THR A 64 47.19 15.74 14.89
N SER A 65 48.36 16.01 14.28
CA SER A 65 48.41 16.39 12.87
C SER A 65 48.20 15.16 11.98
N LEU A 66 47.06 15.11 11.30
CA LEU A 66 46.67 14.05 10.36
C LEU A 66 47.55 13.97 9.10
N SER A 67 48.39 14.97 8.83
CA SER A 67 49.33 14.94 7.70
C SER A 67 50.63 14.18 8.02
N THR A 68 50.84 13.80 9.29
CA THR A 68 52.10 13.24 9.81
C THR A 68 52.01 11.81 10.34
N ILE A 69 50.82 11.20 10.40
CA ILE A 69 50.67 9.83 10.92
C ILE A 69 50.94 8.82 9.78
N ALA A 70 52.22 8.66 9.41
CA ALA A 70 52.63 7.69 8.40
C ALA A 70 52.61 6.24 8.94
N ASP A 71 52.89 6.06 10.23
CA ASP A 71 53.06 4.75 10.85
C ASP A 71 51.71 4.01 11.06
N PRO A 72 51.55 2.78 10.52
CA PRO A 72 50.38 1.95 10.77
C PRO A 72 50.11 1.68 12.26
N VAL A 73 51.14 1.56 13.10
CA VAL A 73 50.97 1.29 14.54
C VAL A 73 50.37 2.52 15.23
N ALA A 74 50.90 3.72 14.95
CA ALA A 74 50.33 4.97 15.45
C ALA A 74 48.88 5.20 14.98
N ARG A 75 48.56 4.88 13.70
CA ARG A 75 47.18 4.96 13.18
C ARG A 75 46.23 4.02 13.93
N HIS A 76 46.65 2.77 14.14
CA HIS A 76 45.85 1.81 14.89
C HIS A 76 45.62 2.25 16.35
N HIS A 77 46.65 2.75 17.04
CA HIS A 77 46.50 3.28 18.41
C HIS A 77 45.56 4.48 18.47
N LEU A 78 45.66 5.41 17.51
CA LEU A 78 44.74 6.55 17.43
C LEU A 78 43.30 6.09 17.18
N PHE A 79 43.12 5.09 16.32
CA PHE A 79 41.80 4.53 16.05
C PHE A 79 41.20 3.87 17.30
N GLN A 80 41.93 2.96 17.94
CA GLN A 80 41.46 2.26 19.13
C GLN A 80 41.22 3.20 20.32
N GLY A 81 42.13 4.14 20.55
CA GLY A 81 42.10 5.01 21.72
C GLY A 81 41.09 6.15 21.64
N TYR A 82 40.82 6.68 20.44
CA TYR A 82 40.06 7.93 20.29
C TYR A 82 38.90 7.83 19.29
N VAL A 83 39.09 7.15 18.16
CA VAL A 83 38.08 7.09 17.10
C VAL A 83 37.01 6.05 17.41
N LYS A 84 37.39 4.76 17.51
CA LYS A 84 36.49 3.63 17.74
C LYS A 84 35.54 3.86 18.94
N PRO A 85 36.00 4.34 20.12
CA PRO A 85 35.11 4.57 21.27
C PRO A 85 33.98 5.56 20.97
N ARG A 86 34.24 6.58 20.14
CA ARG A 86 33.24 7.58 19.74
C ARG A 86 32.34 7.11 18.62
N LEU A 87 32.81 6.17 17.80
CA LEU A 87 32.01 5.56 16.74
C LEU A 87 31.11 4.43 17.23
N ILE A 88 31.43 3.76 18.34
CA ILE A 88 30.60 2.70 18.92
C ILE A 88 29.12 3.11 19.07
N PRO A 89 28.77 4.24 19.74
CA PRO A 89 27.35 4.63 19.85
C PRO A 89 26.70 4.93 18.50
N ILE A 90 27.45 5.52 17.56
CA ILE A 90 26.98 5.80 16.19
C ILE A 90 26.70 4.49 15.45
N SER A 91 27.61 3.51 15.56
CA SER A 91 27.49 2.19 14.95
C SER A 91 26.30 1.41 15.49
N VAL A 92 26.07 1.46 16.82
CA VAL A 92 24.88 0.86 17.43
C VAL A 92 23.61 1.51 16.88
N ASN A 93 23.55 2.84 16.82
CA ASN A 93 22.40 3.57 16.26
C ASN A 93 22.18 3.28 14.77
N ALA A 94 23.25 3.20 13.99
CA ALA A 94 23.22 2.83 12.57
C ALA A 94 22.67 1.41 12.39
N LYS A 95 23.14 0.45 13.20
CA LYS A 95 22.65 -0.93 13.18
C LYS A 95 21.17 -1.01 13.57
N THR A 96 20.75 -0.28 14.61
CA THR A 96 19.33 -0.19 15.01
C THR A 96 18.48 0.37 13.88
N THR A 97 18.88 1.51 13.29
CA THR A 97 18.18 2.13 12.15
C THR A 97 18.07 1.16 10.98
N TYR A 98 19.16 0.45 10.66
CA TYR A 98 19.19 -0.56 9.61
C TYR A 98 18.22 -1.71 9.90
N ILE A 99 18.24 -2.25 11.10
CA ILE A 99 17.31 -3.29 11.55
C ILE A 99 15.87 -2.78 11.41
N GLU A 100 15.55 -1.62 11.95
CA GLU A 100 14.20 -1.04 11.84
C GLU A 100 13.76 -0.83 10.39
N THR A 101 14.69 -0.45 9.51
CA THR A 101 14.41 -0.24 8.09
C THR A 101 14.13 -1.56 7.38
N ILE A 102 14.97 -2.58 7.58
CA ILE A 102 14.83 -3.85 6.85
C ILE A 102 13.67 -4.74 7.34
N HIS A 103 13.17 -4.52 8.55
CA HIS A 103 12.02 -5.28 9.08
C HIS A 103 10.68 -4.72 8.60
N LYS A 104 10.67 -3.59 7.90
CA LYS A 104 9.46 -3.02 7.31
C LYS A 104 9.31 -3.44 5.83
N PRO A 105 8.07 -3.41 5.29
CA PRO A 105 7.82 -3.55 3.85
C PRO A 105 8.58 -2.50 3.01
N PHE A 106 9.17 -2.93 1.89
CA PHE A 106 9.93 -2.06 0.98
C PHE A 106 9.11 -1.45 -0.15
N ILE A 107 7.81 -1.74 -0.18
CA ILE A 107 6.87 -1.25 -1.19
C ILE A 107 5.99 -0.18 -0.53
N ALA A 108 5.96 1.00 -1.13
CA ALA A 108 5.02 2.06 -0.79
C ALA A 108 4.11 2.35 -2.00
N LEU A 109 2.84 2.64 -1.71
CA LEU A 109 1.82 2.93 -2.73
C LEU A 109 0.86 3.99 -2.19
N ASN A 110 1.02 5.22 -2.67
CA ASN A 110 0.14 6.34 -2.32
C ASN A 110 -1.28 6.12 -2.89
N PRO A 111 -2.37 6.38 -2.14
CA PRO A 111 -2.45 6.81 -0.73
C PRO A 111 -2.68 5.65 0.27
N ILE A 112 -2.60 4.40 -0.16
CA ILE A 112 -2.96 3.25 0.68
C ILE A 112 -1.92 2.97 1.75
N TYR A 113 -0.66 3.02 1.37
CA TYR A 113 0.40 2.53 2.23
C TYR A 113 1.66 3.37 2.07
N SER A 114 1.94 4.14 3.10
CA SER A 114 3.18 4.90 3.27
C SER A 114 3.80 4.54 4.61
N GLN A 115 5.12 4.45 4.67
CA GLN A 115 5.82 4.25 5.93
C GLN A 115 6.69 5.43 6.27
N ALA A 116 6.72 5.75 7.57
CA ALA A 116 7.71 6.67 8.10
C ALA A 116 9.11 6.02 8.01
N CYS A 117 10.03 6.76 7.41
CA CYS A 117 11.45 6.44 7.36
C CYS A 117 12.26 7.62 7.88
N LYS A 118 13.49 7.35 8.31
CA LYS A 118 14.42 8.40 8.70
C LYS A 118 14.81 9.21 7.47
N GLU A 119 15.07 10.50 7.65
CA GLU A 119 15.41 11.40 6.55
C GLU A 119 16.68 10.91 5.82
N PRO A 120 16.61 10.57 4.51
CA PRO A 120 17.73 9.99 3.78
C PRO A 120 18.99 10.86 3.81
N LYS A 121 18.81 12.19 3.73
CA LYS A 121 19.91 13.15 3.73
C LYS A 121 20.78 13.00 4.98
N SER A 122 20.16 12.91 6.15
CA SER A 122 20.86 12.71 7.43
C SER A 122 21.69 11.42 7.44
N LEU A 123 21.15 10.34 6.86
CA LEU A 123 21.81 9.04 6.80
C LEU A 123 22.99 9.03 5.82
N PHE A 124 22.84 9.65 4.64
CA PHE A 124 23.95 9.81 3.71
C PHE A 124 25.08 10.65 4.31
N GLU A 125 24.76 11.79 4.93
CA GLU A 125 25.75 12.65 5.60
C GLU A 125 26.48 11.91 6.73
N GLU A 126 25.77 11.14 7.55
CA GLU A 126 26.36 10.32 8.59
C GLU A 126 27.25 9.20 8.00
N SER A 127 26.84 8.57 6.89
CA SER A 127 27.65 7.54 6.22
C SER A 127 29.00 8.07 5.72
N ILE A 128 29.03 9.33 5.27
CA ILE A 128 30.24 10.00 4.79
C ILE A 128 31.16 10.33 5.96
N LYS A 129 30.62 10.75 7.11
CA LYS A 129 31.42 10.97 8.33
C LYS A 129 32.15 9.69 8.71
N ILE A 130 31.46 8.55 8.68
CA ILE A 130 32.07 7.24 8.95
C ILE A 130 33.14 6.86 7.92
N GLU A 131 32.85 7.05 6.64
CA GLU A 131 33.81 6.80 5.55
C GLU A 131 35.07 7.70 5.66
N SER A 132 34.90 8.94 6.11
CA SER A 132 35.96 9.94 6.26
C SER A 132 36.98 9.66 7.36
N VAL A 133 36.85 8.55 8.12
CA VAL A 133 37.84 8.09 9.09
C VAL A 133 38.36 6.68 8.77
N SER A 134 38.01 6.13 7.61
CA SER A 134 38.39 4.78 7.18
C SER A 134 39.90 4.57 7.06
N GLU A 135 40.68 5.58 6.65
CA GLU A 135 42.16 5.47 6.54
C GLU A 135 42.86 5.24 7.89
N LEU A 136 42.17 5.51 9.00
CA LEU A 136 42.68 5.26 10.36
C LEU A 136 42.45 3.81 10.80
N ALA A 137 41.52 3.09 10.15
CA ALA A 137 41.25 1.68 10.41
C ALA A 137 42.27 0.78 9.70
N ILE A 138 43.21 0.22 10.46
CA ILE A 138 44.32 -0.58 9.91
C ILE A 138 44.06 -2.09 9.97
N SER A 139 43.57 -2.58 11.09
CA SER A 139 43.26 -4.00 11.27
C SER A 139 42.01 -4.40 10.50
N ASP A 140 41.88 -5.68 10.17
CA ASP A 140 40.71 -6.19 9.45
C ASP A 140 39.42 -6.03 10.28
N GLU A 141 39.51 -6.15 11.60
CA GLU A 141 38.40 -5.90 12.52
C GLU A 141 37.92 -4.45 12.45
N ASP A 142 38.85 -3.48 12.46
CA ASP A 142 38.52 -2.06 12.43
C ASP A 142 37.94 -1.65 11.06
N LYS A 143 38.51 -2.20 9.97
CA LYS A 143 38.00 -2.00 8.63
C LYS A 143 36.59 -2.58 8.50
N SER A 144 36.35 -3.77 9.04
CA SER A 144 35.02 -4.39 9.07
C SER A 144 34.03 -3.54 9.85
N PHE A 145 34.43 -3.01 11.02
CA PHE A 145 33.57 -2.14 11.83
C PHE A 145 33.15 -0.86 11.08
N ILE A 146 34.09 -0.18 10.42
CA ILE A 146 33.79 1.01 9.60
C ILE A 146 32.92 0.63 8.40
N SER A 147 33.30 -0.43 7.68
CA SER A 147 32.58 -0.91 6.49
C SER A 147 31.13 -1.29 6.83
N ASP A 148 30.91 -2.03 7.91
CA ASP A 148 29.58 -2.43 8.36
C ASP A 148 28.74 -1.21 8.76
N THR A 149 29.32 -0.28 9.51
CA THR A 149 28.62 0.94 9.94
C THR A 149 28.24 1.81 8.73
N HIS A 150 29.16 1.99 7.78
CA HIS A 150 28.87 2.67 6.52
C HIS A 150 27.78 1.96 5.74
N ARG A 151 27.86 0.63 5.57
CA ARG A 151 26.84 -0.18 4.89
C ARG A 151 25.47 -0.03 5.52
N TYR A 152 25.35 -0.08 6.85
CA TYR A 152 24.08 0.09 7.55
C TYR A 152 23.42 1.43 7.25
N LEU A 153 24.19 2.52 7.30
CA LEU A 153 23.69 3.87 7.01
C LEU A 153 23.31 4.01 5.54
N THR A 154 24.18 3.59 4.62
CA THR A 154 23.98 3.74 3.17
C THR A 154 22.80 2.93 2.66
N VAL A 155 22.68 1.66 3.06
CA VAL A 155 21.53 0.82 2.67
C VAL A 155 20.22 1.41 3.21
N SER A 156 20.21 1.86 4.47
CA SER A 156 19.02 2.49 5.06
C SER A 156 18.65 3.77 4.33
N ALA A 157 19.63 4.59 3.95
CA ALA A 157 19.41 5.84 3.22
C ALA A 157 18.73 5.59 1.87
N TYR A 158 19.26 4.64 1.08
CA TYR A 158 18.67 4.28 -0.21
C TYR A 158 17.27 3.68 -0.07
N ILE A 159 17.04 2.77 0.88
CA ILE A 159 15.69 2.21 1.10
C ILE A 159 14.70 3.30 1.52
N CYS A 160 15.07 4.18 2.46
CA CYS A 160 14.21 5.29 2.87
C CYS A 160 13.91 6.24 1.71
N ASN A 161 14.91 6.55 0.89
CA ASN A 161 14.73 7.42 -0.27
C ASN A 161 13.78 6.78 -1.30
N ALA A 162 13.92 5.46 -1.55
CA ALA A 162 13.01 4.73 -2.43
C ALA A 162 11.54 4.80 -1.99
N LEU A 163 11.29 4.67 -0.68
CA LEU A 163 9.96 4.74 -0.09
C LEU A 163 9.36 6.15 -0.19
N ILE A 164 10.18 7.19 -0.01
CA ILE A 164 9.76 8.60 -0.18
C ILE A 164 9.39 8.86 -1.64
N ASP A 165 10.27 8.50 -2.57
CA ASP A 165 10.03 8.66 -4.01
C ASP A 165 8.77 7.91 -4.48
N ALA A 166 8.53 6.70 -3.95
CA ALA A 166 7.37 5.90 -4.31
C ALA A 166 6.05 6.54 -3.84
N ASN A 167 6.06 7.23 -2.69
CA ASN A 167 4.90 8.01 -2.23
C ASN A 167 4.63 9.22 -3.13
N GLU A 168 5.66 9.77 -3.78
CA GLU A 168 5.56 10.83 -4.78
C GLU A 168 5.34 10.30 -6.22
N GLU A 169 5.08 8.99 -6.36
CA GLU A 169 4.87 8.31 -7.65
C GLU A 169 6.11 8.37 -8.59
N LYS A 170 7.31 8.60 -8.04
CA LYS A 170 8.60 8.62 -8.74
C LYS A 170 9.24 7.22 -8.81
N TYR A 171 8.52 6.27 -9.42
CA TYR A 171 8.88 4.85 -9.37
C TYR A 171 10.22 4.51 -10.05
N THR A 172 10.64 5.28 -11.04
CA THR A 172 11.96 5.12 -11.69
C THR A 172 13.09 5.38 -10.70
N GLU A 173 13.02 6.50 -9.98
CA GLU A 173 13.95 6.86 -8.92
C GLU A 173 13.88 5.85 -7.76
N SER A 174 12.69 5.41 -7.35
CA SER A 174 12.54 4.34 -6.35
C SER A 174 13.27 3.05 -6.74
N ALA A 175 13.09 2.58 -7.98
CA ALA A 175 13.77 1.37 -8.46
C ALA A 175 15.30 1.53 -8.48
N LYS A 176 15.81 2.71 -8.87
CA LYS A 176 17.24 3.02 -8.83
C LYS A 176 17.82 2.99 -7.43
N ASN A 177 17.14 3.57 -6.44
CA ASN A 177 17.58 3.52 -5.05
C ASN A 177 17.67 2.07 -4.53
N ILE A 178 16.67 1.22 -4.83
CA ILE A 178 16.71 -0.19 -4.44
C ILE A 178 17.86 -0.93 -5.15
N ASP A 179 18.16 -0.60 -6.40
CA ASP A 179 19.31 -1.15 -7.12
C ASP A 179 20.65 -0.79 -6.45
N GLU A 180 20.83 0.46 -6.01
CA GLU A 180 22.03 0.85 -5.25
C GLU A 180 22.10 0.13 -3.90
N ALA A 181 20.99 0.04 -3.17
CA ALA A 181 20.96 -0.70 -1.90
C ALA A 181 21.39 -2.16 -2.07
N LEU A 182 21.00 -2.80 -3.18
CA LEU A 182 21.40 -4.16 -3.53
C LEU A 182 22.91 -4.29 -3.76
N ARG A 183 23.57 -3.31 -4.38
CA ARG A 183 25.03 -3.33 -4.61
C ARG A 183 25.81 -3.36 -3.29
N TYR A 184 25.35 -2.61 -2.29
CA TYR A 184 25.94 -2.64 -0.94
C TYR A 184 25.68 -3.95 -0.17
N LEU A 185 24.83 -4.84 -0.70
CA LEU A 185 24.45 -6.12 -0.10
C LEU A 185 24.94 -7.33 -0.91
N GLU A 186 25.75 -7.16 -1.95
CA GLU A 186 26.19 -8.27 -2.82
C GLU A 186 26.84 -9.44 -2.06
N ASN A 187 27.57 -9.13 -0.99
CA ASN A 187 28.27 -10.12 -0.16
C ASN A 187 27.54 -10.46 1.15
N THR A 188 26.25 -10.14 1.28
CA THR A 188 25.49 -10.44 2.50
C THR A 188 25.03 -11.89 2.56
N GLU A 189 25.04 -12.48 3.76
CA GLU A 189 24.47 -13.80 4.01
C GLU A 189 22.93 -13.78 4.06
N ASP A 190 22.31 -12.61 4.25
CA ASP A 190 20.85 -12.45 4.33
C ASP A 190 20.21 -12.48 2.93
N LYS A 191 20.18 -13.69 2.33
CA LYS A 191 19.58 -13.94 1.01
C LYS A 191 18.11 -13.52 0.93
N THR A 192 17.38 -13.61 2.04
CA THR A 192 15.97 -13.21 2.10
C THR A 192 15.82 -11.70 1.96
N LEU A 193 16.65 -10.90 2.63
CA LEU A 193 16.68 -9.45 2.44
C LEU A 193 16.96 -9.07 0.98
N VAL A 194 17.95 -9.70 0.36
CA VAL A 194 18.30 -9.47 -1.05
C VAL A 194 17.12 -9.80 -1.97
N ALA A 195 16.45 -10.93 -1.75
CA ALA A 195 15.28 -11.32 -2.54
C ALA A 195 14.12 -10.32 -2.39
N ARG A 196 13.85 -9.85 -1.16
CA ARG A 196 12.83 -8.82 -0.89
C ARG A 196 13.11 -7.52 -1.63
N LEU A 197 14.36 -7.05 -1.62
CA LEU A 197 14.75 -5.84 -2.37
C LEU A 197 14.59 -6.05 -3.88
N LYS A 198 14.93 -7.23 -4.42
CA LYS A 198 14.71 -7.53 -5.86
C LYS A 198 13.22 -7.54 -6.23
N ILE A 199 12.36 -8.03 -5.35
CA ILE A 199 10.90 -7.99 -5.52
C ILE A 199 10.39 -6.55 -5.51
N ALA A 200 10.84 -5.73 -4.55
CA ALA A 200 10.48 -4.31 -4.47
C ALA A 200 10.93 -3.54 -5.72
N LYS A 201 12.18 -3.76 -6.17
CA LYS A 201 12.70 -3.22 -7.43
C LYS A 201 11.79 -3.58 -8.61
N SER A 202 11.46 -4.87 -8.77
CA SER A 202 10.60 -5.34 -9.86
C SER A 202 9.22 -4.70 -9.82
N THR A 203 8.67 -4.49 -8.64
CA THR A 203 7.38 -3.82 -8.43
C THR A 203 7.45 -2.35 -8.85
N TYR A 204 8.48 -1.60 -8.44
CA TYR A 204 8.66 -0.21 -8.85
C TYR A 204 8.96 -0.08 -10.35
N THR A 205 9.76 -0.98 -10.92
CA THR A 205 9.98 -1.02 -12.38
C THR A 205 8.68 -1.32 -13.12
N ALA A 206 7.83 -2.24 -12.64
CA ALA A 206 6.54 -2.51 -13.24
C ALA A 206 5.64 -1.27 -13.25
N LEU A 207 5.61 -0.51 -12.15
CA LEU A 207 4.88 0.77 -12.08
C LEU A 207 5.48 1.81 -13.05
N SER A 208 6.80 1.97 -13.09
CA SER A 208 7.47 2.87 -14.05
C SER A 208 7.12 2.53 -15.50
N GLU A 209 7.18 1.25 -15.89
CA GLU A 209 6.80 0.79 -17.23
C GLU A 209 5.31 1.06 -17.53
N LEU A 210 4.42 0.95 -16.55
CA LEU A 210 3.02 1.33 -16.71
C LEU A 210 2.87 2.83 -17.05
N TYR A 211 3.56 3.71 -16.32
CA TYR A 211 3.54 5.16 -16.60
C TYR A 211 4.20 5.51 -17.94
N ASN A 212 5.15 4.70 -18.41
CA ASN A 212 5.72 4.77 -19.76
C ASN A 212 4.84 4.12 -20.84
N LYS A 213 3.62 3.69 -20.48
CA LYS A 213 2.64 3.03 -21.36
C LYS A 213 3.09 1.69 -21.93
N ASN A 214 4.08 1.05 -21.31
CA ASN A 214 4.55 -0.29 -21.66
C ASN A 214 3.85 -1.36 -20.78
N THR A 215 2.56 -1.60 -21.07
CA THR A 215 1.73 -2.49 -20.24
C THR A 215 2.19 -3.94 -20.25
N GLN A 216 2.78 -4.41 -21.36
CA GLN A 216 3.29 -5.78 -21.47
C GLN A 216 4.48 -6.00 -20.53
N ALA A 217 5.48 -5.11 -20.56
CA ALA A 217 6.63 -5.22 -19.66
C ALA A 217 6.20 -5.08 -18.19
N SER A 218 5.30 -4.14 -17.91
CA SER A 218 4.70 -3.94 -16.60
C SER A 218 4.04 -5.22 -16.06
N HIS A 219 3.20 -5.87 -16.89
CA HIS A 219 2.51 -7.11 -16.54
C HIS A 219 3.48 -8.28 -16.28
N SER A 220 4.52 -8.43 -17.11
CA SER A 220 5.55 -9.47 -16.89
C SER A 220 6.33 -9.26 -15.59
N LEU A 221 6.75 -8.03 -15.31
CA LEU A 221 7.53 -7.68 -14.12
C LEU A 221 6.74 -7.89 -12.82
N ILE A 222 5.46 -7.48 -12.79
CA ILE A 222 4.64 -7.68 -11.59
C ILE A 222 4.27 -9.15 -11.37
N GLY A 223 4.09 -9.92 -12.45
CA GLY A 223 3.88 -11.36 -12.38
C GLY A 223 5.09 -12.08 -11.77
N LEU A 224 6.30 -11.70 -12.18
CA LEU A 224 7.55 -12.21 -11.61
C LEU A 224 7.66 -11.88 -10.11
N ALA A 225 7.41 -10.62 -9.75
CA ALA A 225 7.45 -10.17 -8.35
C ALA A 225 6.46 -10.97 -7.46
N LEU A 226 5.25 -11.23 -7.96
CA LEU A 226 4.25 -12.02 -7.25
C LEU A 226 4.65 -13.49 -7.09
N SER A 227 5.24 -14.11 -8.13
CA SER A 227 5.76 -15.49 -8.01
C SER A 227 6.83 -15.55 -6.93
N GLN A 228 7.80 -14.64 -6.99
CA GLN A 228 8.94 -14.61 -6.07
C GLN A 228 8.52 -14.37 -4.62
N VAL A 229 7.58 -13.46 -4.34
CA VAL A 229 7.11 -13.23 -2.95
C VAL A 229 6.35 -14.45 -2.41
N ASN A 230 5.56 -15.13 -3.24
CA ASN A 230 4.85 -16.34 -2.84
C ASN A 230 5.82 -17.51 -2.61
N GLU A 231 6.85 -17.65 -3.45
CA GLU A 231 7.92 -18.62 -3.23
C GLU A 231 8.62 -18.37 -1.88
N LEU A 232 8.98 -17.12 -1.57
CA LEU A 232 9.60 -16.77 -0.29
C LEU A 232 8.70 -17.08 0.92
N LEU A 233 7.39 -16.83 0.81
CA LEU A 233 6.42 -17.15 1.88
C LEU A 233 6.21 -18.66 2.06
N ASN A 234 6.38 -19.46 1.01
CA ASN A 234 6.13 -20.91 1.01
C ASN A 234 7.37 -21.76 1.29
N MET A 235 8.57 -21.17 1.38
CA MET A 235 9.79 -21.90 1.73
C MET A 235 9.65 -22.52 3.13
N LYS A 236 9.65 -23.86 3.24
CA LYS A 236 9.53 -24.58 4.53
C LYS A 236 10.61 -24.22 5.55
N GLU A 237 11.78 -23.74 5.12
CA GLU A 237 12.82 -23.20 6.00
C GLU A 237 12.42 -21.86 6.64
N ALA A 238 11.48 -21.10 6.05
CA ALA A 238 10.92 -19.88 6.64
C ALA A 238 10.07 -20.17 7.89
N ALA A 239 9.56 -21.41 8.05
CA ALA A 239 8.95 -21.86 9.30
C ALA A 239 9.93 -21.86 10.49
N SER A 240 11.24 -21.70 10.24
CA SER A 240 12.29 -21.53 11.26
C SER A 240 12.87 -20.10 11.36
N LYS A 241 12.37 -19.12 10.57
CA LYS A 241 12.83 -17.72 10.61
C LYS A 241 11.67 -16.71 10.54
N PRO A 242 11.06 -16.33 11.68
CA PRO A 242 9.97 -15.35 11.77
C PRO A 242 10.36 -13.89 11.43
N LYS A 243 11.62 -13.62 11.05
CA LYS A 243 12.22 -12.27 11.01
C LYS A 243 11.48 -11.28 10.08
N TYR A 244 10.94 -11.75 8.95
CA TYR A 244 10.33 -10.88 7.93
C TYR A 244 8.89 -11.23 7.56
N GLN A 245 8.26 -12.19 8.25
CA GLN A 245 6.98 -12.76 7.83
C GLN A 245 5.89 -11.69 7.67
N GLY A 246 5.69 -10.84 8.68
CA GLY A 246 4.67 -9.79 8.61
C GLY A 246 4.95 -8.75 7.52
N ALA A 247 6.21 -8.46 7.22
CA ALA A 247 6.58 -7.54 6.14
C ALA A 247 6.32 -8.16 4.76
N LEU A 248 6.65 -9.43 4.57
CA LEU A 248 6.41 -10.18 3.33
C LEU A 248 4.93 -10.32 3.01
N GLU A 249 4.08 -10.54 4.01
CA GLU A 249 2.62 -10.60 3.83
C GLU A 249 2.06 -9.26 3.33
N ILE A 250 2.51 -8.15 3.92
CA ILE A 250 2.14 -6.80 3.47
C ILE A 250 2.68 -6.53 2.06
N GLU A 251 3.92 -6.91 1.76
CA GLU A 251 4.52 -6.78 0.42
C GLU A 251 3.71 -7.56 -0.62
N ARG A 252 3.32 -8.81 -0.32
CA ARG A 252 2.46 -9.62 -1.20
C ARG A 252 1.12 -8.93 -1.47
N ASP A 253 0.48 -8.39 -0.44
CA ASP A 253 -0.80 -7.70 -0.59
C ASP A 253 -0.66 -6.44 -1.45
N LEU A 254 0.42 -5.67 -1.27
CA LEU A 254 0.75 -4.52 -2.13
C LEU A 254 1.05 -4.94 -3.58
N ILE A 255 1.77 -6.04 -3.80
CA ILE A 255 2.06 -6.57 -5.13
C ILE A 255 0.76 -7.02 -5.82
N ASN A 256 -0.15 -7.68 -5.10
CA ASN A 256 -1.47 -8.05 -5.61
C ASN A 256 -2.30 -6.82 -6.00
N LEU A 257 -2.27 -5.77 -5.17
CA LEU A 257 -2.92 -4.50 -5.49
C LEU A 257 -2.36 -3.89 -6.78
N VAL A 258 -1.04 -3.79 -6.90
CA VAL A 258 -0.36 -3.27 -8.11
C VAL A 258 -0.67 -4.14 -9.33
N LYS A 259 -0.68 -5.47 -9.20
CA LYS A 259 -1.06 -6.41 -10.26
C LYS A 259 -2.47 -6.14 -10.77
N ASN A 260 -3.44 -5.94 -9.87
CA ASN A 260 -4.79 -5.61 -10.27
C ASN A 260 -4.87 -4.27 -11.04
N ILE A 261 -4.12 -3.26 -10.61
CA ILE A 261 -4.04 -1.95 -11.30
C ILE A 261 -3.46 -2.11 -12.71
N ILE A 262 -2.39 -2.88 -12.85
CA ILE A 262 -1.75 -3.15 -14.15
C ILE A 262 -2.67 -3.95 -15.06
N GLU A 263 -3.36 -4.97 -14.56
CA GLU A 263 -4.32 -5.75 -15.34
C GLU A 263 -5.49 -4.88 -15.83
N ILE A 264 -6.03 -4.00 -14.97
CA ILE A 264 -7.03 -3.01 -15.39
C ILE A 264 -6.49 -2.13 -16.53
N SER A 265 -5.28 -1.61 -16.38
CA SER A 265 -4.65 -0.73 -17.37
C SER A 265 -4.37 -1.44 -18.70
N ASN A 266 -3.93 -2.70 -18.63
CA ASN A 266 -3.68 -3.53 -19.81
C ASN A 266 -4.96 -3.78 -20.61
N ILE A 267 -6.11 -3.97 -19.95
CA ILE A 267 -7.39 -4.13 -20.64
C ILE A 267 -7.79 -2.87 -21.41
N TYR A 268 -7.51 -1.68 -20.89
CA TYR A 268 -7.72 -0.44 -21.64
C TYR A 268 -6.84 -0.40 -22.89
N PHE A 269 -5.55 -0.72 -22.75
CA PHE A 269 -4.61 -0.77 -23.86
C PHE A 269 -5.02 -1.78 -24.95
N GLU A 270 -5.38 -3.00 -24.58
CA GLU A 270 -5.83 -4.05 -25.51
C GLU A 270 -7.08 -3.65 -26.30
N ASN A 271 -7.88 -2.71 -25.79
CA ASN A 271 -9.06 -2.18 -26.46
C ASN A 271 -8.79 -0.84 -27.17
N GLY A 272 -7.51 -0.47 -27.37
CA GLY A 272 -7.12 0.74 -28.10
C GLY A 272 -7.31 2.04 -27.33
N LEU A 273 -7.46 1.98 -26.00
CA LEU A 273 -7.58 3.13 -25.12
C LEU A 273 -6.24 3.45 -24.44
N ASP A 274 -6.11 4.66 -23.88
CA ASP A 274 -4.93 5.01 -23.08
C ASP A 274 -4.88 4.14 -21.81
N PRO A 275 -3.80 3.36 -21.56
CA PRO A 275 -3.69 2.53 -20.36
C PRO A 275 -3.74 3.30 -19.05
N LEU A 276 -3.51 4.62 -19.06
CA LEU A 276 -3.56 5.46 -17.87
C LEU A 276 -4.95 6.07 -17.61
N THR A 277 -5.93 5.85 -18.51
CA THR A 277 -7.33 6.25 -18.31
C THR A 277 -7.91 5.81 -16.94
N PRO A 278 -7.69 4.57 -16.45
CA PRO A 278 -8.21 4.15 -15.14
C PRO A 278 -7.47 4.76 -13.95
N ALA A 279 -6.26 5.30 -14.10
CA ALA A 279 -5.41 5.71 -12.97
C ALA A 279 -6.05 6.78 -12.06
N PRO A 280 -6.67 7.86 -12.57
CA PRO A 280 -7.33 8.85 -11.72
C PRO A 280 -8.51 8.28 -10.92
N ILE A 281 -9.27 7.36 -11.52
CA ILE A 281 -10.42 6.71 -10.87
C ILE A 281 -9.92 5.79 -9.75
N ILE A 282 -8.93 4.95 -10.04
CA ILE A 282 -8.30 4.08 -9.04
C ILE A 282 -7.77 4.93 -7.87
N LYS A 283 -7.05 6.03 -8.15
CA LYS A 283 -6.52 6.93 -7.11
C LYS A 283 -7.62 7.52 -6.23
N LYS A 284 -8.76 7.90 -6.80
CA LYS A 284 -9.94 8.36 -6.03
C LYS A 284 -10.48 7.25 -5.13
N ILE A 285 -10.63 6.03 -5.63
CA ILE A 285 -11.09 4.87 -4.85
C ILE A 285 -10.13 4.59 -3.69
N LEU A 286 -8.83 4.54 -3.96
CA LEU A 286 -7.82 4.31 -2.92
C LEU A 286 -7.84 5.43 -1.87
N THR A 287 -7.97 6.70 -2.29
CA THR A 287 -8.08 7.85 -1.38
C THR A 287 -9.32 7.73 -0.50
N TYR A 288 -10.45 7.33 -1.08
CA TYR A 288 -11.68 7.10 -0.36
C TYR A 288 -11.50 6.01 0.71
N ILE A 289 -10.94 4.86 0.36
CA ILE A 289 -10.66 3.77 1.29
C ILE A 289 -9.78 4.27 2.45
N THR A 290 -8.65 4.91 2.16
CA THR A 290 -7.74 5.44 3.21
C THR A 290 -8.45 6.42 4.15
N ARG A 291 -9.40 7.23 3.67
CA ARG A 291 -10.16 8.18 4.51
C ARG A 291 -11.24 7.49 5.35
N SER A 292 -11.89 6.47 4.81
CA SER A 292 -12.94 5.70 5.50
C SER A 292 -12.39 4.78 6.60
N VAL A 293 -11.08 4.53 6.60
CA VAL A 293 -10.37 3.60 7.50
C VAL A 293 -10.26 4.04 8.97
N LYS A 294 -10.66 5.27 9.33
CA LYS A 294 -10.70 5.69 10.75
C LYS A 294 -11.48 4.71 11.63
N ASP A 295 -12.40 3.93 11.05
CA ASP A 295 -13.28 3.03 11.78
C ASP A 295 -12.85 1.54 11.77
N HIS A 296 -11.95 1.08 10.87
CA HIS A 296 -11.75 -0.37 10.62
C HIS A 296 -10.30 -0.91 10.60
N ASN A 297 -9.26 -0.07 10.73
CA ASN A 297 -7.85 -0.49 10.91
C ASN A 297 -7.28 -1.52 9.88
N ARG A 298 -7.83 -1.64 8.66
CA ARG A 298 -7.37 -2.59 7.63
C ARG A 298 -7.31 -2.04 6.18
N PRO A 299 -6.78 -0.81 5.95
CA PRO A 299 -6.85 -0.09 4.66
C PRO A 299 -6.33 -0.89 3.47
N LEU A 300 -5.20 -1.60 3.65
CA LEU A 300 -4.56 -2.34 2.57
C LEU A 300 -5.40 -3.55 2.13
N LYS A 301 -5.94 -4.32 3.08
CA LYS A 301 -6.77 -5.49 2.75
C LYS A 301 -8.05 -5.07 2.04
N ASP A 302 -8.67 -3.98 2.50
CA ASP A 302 -9.85 -3.42 1.84
C ASP A 302 -9.52 -2.92 0.43
N ALA A 303 -8.38 -2.24 0.25
CA ALA A 303 -7.93 -1.79 -1.07
C ALA A 303 -7.69 -2.96 -2.03
N VAL A 304 -7.03 -4.03 -1.58
CA VAL A 304 -6.80 -5.23 -2.40
C VAL A 304 -8.12 -5.83 -2.86
N GLU A 305 -9.08 -6.00 -1.96
CA GLU A 305 -10.39 -6.56 -2.25
C GLU A 305 -11.19 -5.67 -3.21
N VAL A 306 -11.35 -4.39 -2.87
CA VAL A 306 -12.12 -3.44 -3.68
C VAL A 306 -11.55 -3.34 -5.09
N ILE A 307 -10.23 -3.19 -5.24
CA ILE A 307 -9.61 -3.12 -6.57
C ILE A 307 -9.68 -4.46 -7.31
N THR A 308 -9.68 -5.59 -6.61
CA THR A 308 -9.96 -6.90 -7.23
C THR A 308 -11.37 -6.93 -7.82
N HIS A 309 -12.37 -6.40 -7.12
CA HIS A 309 -13.73 -6.32 -7.65
C HIS A 309 -13.84 -5.30 -8.78
N CYS A 310 -13.23 -4.12 -8.68
CA CYS A 310 -13.17 -3.14 -9.77
C CYS A 310 -12.58 -3.75 -11.03
N LYS A 311 -11.52 -4.56 -10.90
CA LYS A 311 -10.94 -5.31 -12.02
C LYS A 311 -11.96 -6.25 -12.64
N LYS A 312 -12.68 -7.05 -11.84
CA LYS A 312 -13.75 -7.93 -12.35
C LYS A 312 -14.83 -7.12 -13.08
N THR A 313 -15.24 -5.96 -12.55
CA THR A 313 -16.21 -5.06 -13.19
C THR A 313 -15.73 -4.60 -14.56
N ILE A 314 -14.49 -4.12 -14.63
CA ILE A 314 -13.90 -3.58 -15.86
C ILE A 314 -13.72 -4.68 -16.90
N LEU A 315 -13.16 -5.83 -16.52
CA LEU A 315 -13.04 -7.00 -17.40
C LEU A 315 -14.40 -7.40 -17.98
N SER A 316 -15.46 -7.35 -17.18
CA SER A 316 -16.81 -7.69 -17.62
C SER A 316 -17.36 -6.72 -18.66
N ARG A 317 -17.12 -5.42 -18.49
CA ARG A 317 -17.50 -4.40 -19.49
C ARG A 317 -16.84 -4.60 -20.84
N PHE A 318 -15.59 -5.07 -20.85
CA PHE A 318 -14.85 -5.42 -22.06
C PHE A 318 -15.09 -6.87 -22.51
N ARG A 319 -16.11 -7.53 -21.98
CA ARG A 319 -16.50 -8.92 -22.32
C ARG A 319 -15.39 -9.97 -22.09
N ARG A 320 -14.49 -9.73 -21.14
CA ARG A 320 -13.38 -10.64 -20.77
C ARG A 320 -13.70 -11.53 -19.58
N ALA A 321 -14.61 -11.12 -18.69
CA ALA A 321 -15.03 -11.90 -17.54
C ALA A 321 -16.55 -11.80 -17.32
N ARG A 322 -17.21 -12.89 -16.97
CA ARG A 322 -18.62 -12.83 -16.55
C ARG A 322 -18.69 -12.57 -15.05
N VAL A 323 -19.76 -11.91 -14.64
CA VAL A 323 -20.09 -11.64 -13.24
C VAL A 323 -21.54 -12.01 -12.97
N LYS A 324 -21.86 -12.18 -11.70
CA LYS A 324 -23.22 -12.42 -11.23
C LYS A 324 -24.08 -11.17 -11.43
N VAL A 325 -25.13 -11.30 -12.22
CA VAL A 325 -26.10 -10.26 -12.53
C VAL A 325 -27.49 -10.70 -12.10
N LEU A 326 -28.23 -9.79 -11.49
CA LEU A 326 -29.61 -9.96 -11.07
C LEU A 326 -30.49 -8.90 -11.72
N GLY A 327 -31.57 -9.33 -12.38
CA GLY A 327 -32.49 -8.45 -13.10
C GLY A 327 -31.93 -7.92 -14.43
N GLU A 328 -32.62 -6.93 -14.98
CA GLU A 328 -32.27 -6.27 -16.24
C GLU A 328 -32.12 -4.75 -16.01
N GLY A 329 -31.49 -4.03 -16.93
CA GLY A 329 -31.44 -2.58 -16.83
C GLY A 329 -30.30 -1.97 -17.63
N ASP A 330 -30.40 -0.65 -17.77
CA ASP A 330 -29.42 0.16 -18.49
C ASP A 330 -28.21 0.51 -17.64
N THR A 331 -28.31 0.38 -16.31
CA THR A 331 -27.21 0.59 -15.36
C THR A 331 -27.12 -0.53 -14.33
N TYR A 332 -25.90 -0.90 -13.95
CA TYR A 332 -25.66 -1.96 -12.97
C TYR A 332 -25.00 -1.43 -11.70
N LEU A 333 -25.54 -1.82 -10.54
CA LEU A 333 -25.05 -1.43 -9.22
C LEU A 333 -24.51 -2.65 -8.47
N PRO A 334 -23.33 -2.57 -7.83
CA PRO A 334 -22.73 -3.69 -7.11
C PRO A 334 -23.29 -3.83 -5.69
N PHE A 335 -23.60 -5.05 -5.27
CA PHE A 335 -24.09 -5.39 -3.93
C PHE A 335 -23.37 -6.61 -3.34
N TYR A 336 -23.11 -6.56 -2.04
CA TYR A 336 -22.84 -7.72 -1.20
C TYR A 336 -24.14 -8.36 -0.76
N VAL A 337 -24.11 -9.69 -0.60
CA VAL A 337 -25.21 -10.46 -0.01
C VAL A 337 -24.81 -10.87 1.40
N VAL A 338 -25.62 -10.47 2.38
CA VAL A 338 -25.41 -10.85 3.79
C VAL A 338 -26.63 -11.58 4.34
N GLY A 339 -26.40 -12.78 4.87
CA GLY A 339 -27.44 -13.51 5.58
C GLY A 339 -27.59 -12.98 7.00
N VAL A 340 -28.82 -12.85 7.47
CA VAL A 340 -29.15 -12.46 8.85
C VAL A 340 -30.00 -13.54 9.48
N SER A 341 -29.59 -14.00 10.65
CA SER A 341 -30.36 -14.91 11.49
C SER A 341 -31.18 -14.10 12.49
N ILE A 342 -32.47 -14.42 12.57
CA ILE A 342 -33.44 -13.80 13.46
C ILE A 342 -33.88 -14.85 14.47
N THR A 343 -33.78 -14.54 15.77
CA THR A 343 -34.31 -15.38 16.85
C THR A 343 -35.32 -14.59 17.68
N TYR A 344 -36.52 -15.15 17.86
CA TYR A 344 -37.57 -14.54 18.67
C TYR A 344 -37.43 -14.90 20.15
N THR A 345 -37.65 -13.93 21.03
CA THR A 345 -37.80 -14.16 22.47
C THR A 345 -39.27 -13.98 22.85
N SER A 346 -39.96 -15.09 23.14
CA SER A 346 -41.39 -15.05 23.52
C SER A 346 -41.59 -15.41 25.00
N GLY A 347 -42.30 -14.56 25.75
CA GLY A 347 -42.87 -14.84 27.09
C GLY A 347 -42.06 -14.34 28.30
N LEU A 348 -42.71 -14.28 29.48
CA LEU A 348 -42.17 -13.84 30.79
C LEU A 348 -40.91 -14.58 31.28
N LEU A 349 -40.49 -15.64 30.58
CA LEU A 349 -39.39 -16.54 30.94
C LEU A 349 -38.32 -16.67 29.82
N PHE A 350 -38.30 -15.78 28.82
CA PHE A 350 -37.28 -15.75 27.75
C PHE A 350 -37.01 -17.12 27.09
N LYS A 351 -38.04 -17.91 26.75
CA LYS A 351 -37.84 -19.16 26.00
C LYS A 351 -37.42 -18.82 24.56
N LYS A 352 -36.38 -19.51 24.05
CA LYS A 352 -35.93 -19.40 22.65
C LYS A 352 -37.06 -19.83 21.71
N GLY A 353 -37.54 -18.91 20.87
CA GLY A 353 -38.50 -19.20 19.80
C GLY A 353 -37.84 -19.75 18.52
N HIS A 354 -38.66 -19.95 17.48
CA HIS A 354 -38.23 -20.38 16.15
C HIS A 354 -37.22 -19.40 15.55
N GLY A 355 -36.24 -19.93 14.80
CA GLY A 355 -35.25 -19.11 14.09
C GLY A 355 -35.60 -18.99 12.61
N SER A 356 -35.45 -17.79 12.05
CA SER A 356 -35.62 -17.53 10.61
C SER A 356 -34.32 -16.96 10.05
N ARG A 357 -34.04 -17.19 8.77
CA ARG A 357 -32.91 -16.59 8.05
C ARG A 357 -33.42 -15.77 6.89
N ILE A 358 -32.92 -14.56 6.75
CA ILE A 358 -33.19 -13.66 5.62
C ILE A 358 -31.87 -13.26 4.96
N ASP A 359 -31.88 -13.02 3.65
CA ASP A 359 -30.74 -12.42 2.95
C ASP A 359 -31.01 -10.94 2.67
N LEU A 360 -29.99 -10.11 2.90
CA LEU A 360 -30.03 -8.67 2.67
C LEU A 360 -28.97 -8.28 1.63
N LEU A 361 -29.29 -7.26 0.84
CA LEU A 361 -28.34 -6.65 -0.09
C LEU A 361 -27.76 -5.39 0.52
N ILE A 362 -26.43 -5.26 0.49
CA ILE A 362 -25.72 -4.04 0.87
C ILE A 362 -24.96 -3.51 -0.34
N SER A 363 -25.20 -2.26 -0.73
CA SER A 363 -24.50 -1.65 -1.85
C SER A 363 -23.01 -1.59 -1.56
N ALA A 364 -22.22 -2.14 -2.47
CA ALA A 364 -20.78 -2.03 -2.44
C ALA A 364 -20.29 -0.64 -2.90
N ALA A 365 -21.19 0.22 -3.39
CA ALA A 365 -20.85 1.54 -3.93
C ALA A 365 -21.23 2.71 -2.99
N PHE A 366 -22.07 2.51 -1.97
CA PHE A 366 -22.56 3.61 -1.12
C PHE A 366 -22.31 3.33 0.36
N PRO A 367 -21.41 4.08 1.01
CA PRO A 367 -21.15 3.94 2.45
C PRO A 367 -22.16 4.68 3.34
N THR A 368 -22.95 5.61 2.78
CA THR A 368 -23.79 6.54 3.58
C THR A 368 -25.19 6.69 2.97
N LEU A 369 -26.22 6.29 3.74
CA LEU A 369 -27.68 6.41 3.51
C LEU A 369 -28.28 5.42 2.49
N PRO A 370 -29.47 4.86 2.80
CA PRO A 370 -29.63 3.44 3.04
C PRO A 370 -29.17 2.62 1.85
N ALA A 371 -27.94 2.13 2.00
CA ALA A 371 -27.30 1.20 1.11
C ALA A 371 -27.78 -0.24 1.34
N ILE A 372 -28.82 -0.45 2.17
CA ILE A 372 -29.26 -1.76 2.63
C ILE A 372 -30.70 -1.97 2.20
N SER A 373 -31.03 -3.15 1.68
CA SER A 373 -32.41 -3.55 1.42
C SER A 373 -33.24 -3.52 2.71
N ASP A 374 -34.22 -2.62 2.80
CA ASP A 374 -34.99 -2.36 4.03
C ASP A 374 -36.10 -3.39 4.29
N VAL A 375 -35.74 -4.65 4.49
CA VAL A 375 -36.71 -5.73 4.69
C VAL A 375 -37.55 -5.55 5.97
N PHE A 376 -37.06 -4.78 6.95
CA PHE A 376 -37.78 -4.50 8.20
C PHE A 376 -38.61 -3.21 8.19
N GLY A 377 -38.56 -2.41 7.12
CA GLY A 377 -39.34 -1.17 6.99
C GLY A 377 -38.89 -0.02 7.89
N LEU A 378 -37.61 0.03 8.29
CA LEU A 378 -37.04 1.08 9.12
C LEU A 378 -37.05 2.44 8.42
N TYR A 379 -36.63 2.46 7.16
CA TYR A 379 -36.50 3.68 6.35
C TYR A 379 -37.84 4.10 5.73
N THR A 380 -38.75 3.14 5.52
CA THR A 380 -40.13 3.44 5.10
C THR A 380 -41.01 3.93 6.26
N GLY A 381 -40.52 3.86 7.50
CA GLY A 381 -41.26 4.24 8.71
C GLY A 381 -42.39 3.29 9.09
N ARG A 382 -42.54 2.17 8.36
CA ARG A 382 -43.55 1.13 8.60
C ARG A 382 -42.85 -0.17 8.99
N LEU A 383 -42.55 -0.30 10.28
CA LEU A 383 -41.94 -1.52 10.82
C LEU A 383 -42.85 -2.73 10.59
N VAL A 384 -42.29 -3.81 10.07
CA VAL A 384 -42.99 -5.08 9.81
C VAL A 384 -43.44 -5.73 11.13
N ASN A 385 -44.66 -6.27 11.20
CA ASN A 385 -45.08 -6.97 12.41
C ASN A 385 -44.56 -8.41 12.43
N LEU A 386 -43.35 -8.59 12.94
CA LEU A 386 -42.64 -9.88 12.92
C LEU A 386 -43.38 -11.04 13.62
N GLU A 387 -44.28 -10.77 14.58
CA GLU A 387 -45.09 -11.81 15.24
C GLU A 387 -46.19 -12.39 14.33
N LYS A 388 -46.62 -11.64 13.30
CA LYS A 388 -47.73 -12.01 12.40
C LYS A 388 -47.31 -12.15 10.93
N GLU A 389 -46.17 -11.60 10.56
CA GLU A 389 -45.72 -11.41 9.18
C GLU A 389 -44.33 -12.01 8.93
N THR A 390 -43.89 -12.92 9.80
CA THR A 390 -42.60 -13.61 9.70
C THR A 390 -42.44 -14.36 8.38
N ASP A 391 -43.49 -15.08 7.97
CA ASP A 391 -43.56 -15.78 6.69
C ASP A 391 -43.71 -14.84 5.48
N LYS A 392 -43.96 -13.54 5.73
CA LYS A 392 -44.09 -12.49 4.71
C LYS A 392 -42.87 -11.59 4.60
N LEU A 393 -41.81 -11.83 5.40
CA LEU A 393 -40.52 -11.20 5.12
C LEU A 393 -40.08 -11.74 3.75
N GLU A 394 -40.29 -10.96 2.69
CA GLU A 394 -39.87 -11.29 1.34
C GLU A 394 -38.35 -11.46 1.37
N SER A 395 -37.89 -12.70 1.50
CA SER A 395 -36.47 -12.98 1.46
C SER A 395 -35.99 -12.77 0.03
N ILE A 396 -34.98 -11.91 -0.11
CA ILE A 396 -34.28 -11.71 -1.38
C ILE A 396 -33.66 -13.03 -1.85
N SER A 397 -33.53 -14.06 -1.00
CA SER A 397 -33.09 -15.42 -1.36
C SER A 397 -33.78 -15.97 -2.61
N SER A 398 -35.10 -15.79 -2.75
CA SER A 398 -35.84 -16.24 -3.95
C SER A 398 -35.47 -15.47 -5.22
N LEU A 399 -35.14 -14.18 -5.08
CA LEU A 399 -34.62 -13.37 -6.18
C LEU A 399 -33.18 -13.77 -6.53
N LEU A 400 -32.36 -14.12 -5.54
CA LEU A 400 -30.97 -14.55 -5.75
C LEU A 400 -30.88 -15.85 -6.55
N GLU A 401 -31.89 -16.72 -6.51
CA GLU A 401 -31.96 -17.91 -7.36
C GLU A 401 -31.99 -17.57 -8.86
N ASN A 402 -32.45 -16.37 -9.22
CA ASN A 402 -32.49 -15.88 -10.60
C ASN A 402 -31.20 -15.17 -11.04
N THR A 403 -30.15 -15.21 -10.21
CA THR A 403 -28.84 -14.63 -10.57
C THR A 403 -28.23 -15.41 -11.74
N ARG A 404 -27.76 -14.70 -12.77
CA ARG A 404 -27.08 -15.29 -13.93
C ARG A 404 -25.65 -14.77 -14.07
N GLU A 405 -24.82 -15.53 -14.77
CA GLU A 405 -23.48 -15.07 -15.17
C GLU A 405 -23.56 -14.32 -16.50
N ASP A 406 -23.27 -13.03 -16.50
CA ASP A 406 -23.42 -12.15 -17.66
C ASP A 406 -22.27 -11.13 -17.77
N TYR A 407 -22.24 -10.41 -18.90
CA TYR A 407 -21.35 -9.27 -19.10
C TYR A 407 -22.04 -7.96 -18.73
N LEU A 408 -21.30 -7.08 -18.07
CA LEU A 408 -21.80 -5.78 -17.66
C LEU A 408 -21.83 -4.79 -18.84
N GLY A 409 -22.86 -3.93 -18.83
CA GLY A 409 -22.97 -2.81 -19.75
C GLY A 409 -22.01 -1.67 -19.42
N LYS A 410 -21.89 -0.69 -20.33
CA LYS A 410 -21.03 0.49 -20.16
C LYS A 410 -21.37 1.28 -18.89
N ASN A 411 -22.65 1.41 -18.56
CA ASN A 411 -23.09 2.10 -17.35
C ASN A 411 -23.04 1.11 -16.17
N THR A 412 -21.88 0.98 -15.55
CA THR A 412 -21.73 0.16 -14.34
C THR A 412 -20.96 0.92 -13.30
N VAL A 413 -21.46 0.91 -12.06
CA VAL A 413 -20.82 1.56 -10.92
C VAL A 413 -19.74 0.63 -10.36
N LEU A 414 -18.58 1.20 -10.05
CA LEU A 414 -17.48 0.47 -9.41
C LEU A 414 -17.74 0.29 -7.91
N PRO A 415 -17.35 -0.85 -7.31
CA PRO A 415 -17.39 -1.02 -5.86
C PRO A 415 -16.37 -0.12 -5.17
N LEU A 416 -16.70 0.33 -3.97
CA LEU A 416 -15.93 1.27 -3.14
C LEU A 416 -15.66 0.76 -1.72
N ILE A 417 -16.43 -0.23 -1.25
CA ILE A 417 -16.29 -0.81 0.10
C ILE A 417 -15.98 -2.30 0.02
N SER A 418 -15.30 -2.83 1.06
CA SER A 418 -15.07 -4.26 1.25
C SER A 418 -16.25 -4.95 1.93
N HIS A 419 -16.26 -6.28 1.91
CA HIS A 419 -17.25 -7.09 2.60
C HIS A 419 -17.28 -6.79 4.11
N VAL A 420 -16.13 -6.52 4.74
CA VAL A 420 -16.07 -6.18 6.18
C VAL A 420 -16.73 -4.84 6.49
N ILE A 421 -16.58 -3.86 5.58
CA ILE A 421 -17.31 -2.60 5.73
C ILE A 421 -18.81 -2.85 5.54
N ALA A 422 -19.20 -3.69 4.57
CA ALA A 422 -20.60 -4.07 4.38
C ALA A 422 -21.19 -4.78 5.62
N GLU A 423 -20.44 -5.70 6.25
CA GLU A 423 -20.78 -6.35 7.52
C GLU A 423 -20.97 -5.32 8.65
N SER A 424 -20.04 -4.38 8.78
CA SER A 424 -20.16 -3.32 9.79
C SER A 424 -21.38 -2.41 9.57
N MET A 425 -21.74 -2.14 8.32
CA MET A 425 -22.95 -1.37 7.99
C MET A 425 -24.22 -2.12 8.37
N ILE A 426 -24.27 -3.43 8.12
CA ILE A 426 -25.45 -4.22 8.47
C ILE A 426 -25.55 -4.42 9.99
N ASP A 427 -24.45 -4.59 10.71
CA ASP A 427 -24.47 -4.70 12.17
C ASP A 427 -25.08 -3.44 12.80
N LYS A 428 -24.68 -2.25 12.33
CA LYS A 428 -25.29 -0.97 12.74
C LYS A 428 -26.78 -0.92 12.42
N TYR A 429 -27.19 -1.34 11.22
CA TYR A 429 -28.61 -1.40 10.84
C TYR A 429 -29.41 -2.33 11.77
N LEU A 430 -28.91 -3.54 12.03
CA LEU A 430 -29.58 -4.50 12.91
C LEU A 430 -29.63 -4.05 14.37
N GLU A 431 -28.64 -3.30 14.84
CA GLU A 431 -28.67 -2.66 16.17
C GLU A 431 -29.84 -1.66 16.27
N TYR A 432 -30.01 -0.80 15.27
CA TYR A 432 -31.16 0.11 15.20
C TYR A 432 -32.49 -0.65 15.17
N ILE A 433 -32.57 -1.72 14.38
CA ILE A 433 -33.76 -2.58 14.33
C ILE A 433 -34.03 -3.19 15.71
N GLY A 434 -33.04 -3.82 16.35
CA GLY A 434 -33.19 -4.46 17.66
C GLY A 434 -33.68 -3.48 18.73
N ALA A 435 -33.18 -2.24 18.71
CA ALA A 435 -33.65 -1.17 19.59
C ALA A 435 -35.12 -0.82 19.34
N ARG A 436 -35.56 -0.75 18.08
CA ARG A 436 -36.96 -0.47 17.71
C ARG A 436 -37.93 -1.58 18.12
N TYR A 437 -37.48 -2.83 18.15
CA TYR A 437 -38.26 -3.96 18.65
C TYR A 437 -38.09 -4.20 20.16
N HIS A 438 -37.47 -3.26 20.90
CA HIS A 438 -37.29 -3.33 22.36
C HIS A 438 -36.67 -4.65 22.86
N GLY A 439 -35.75 -5.25 22.09
CA GLY A 439 -35.08 -6.50 22.47
C GLY A 439 -35.95 -7.77 22.37
N LYS A 440 -37.16 -7.69 21.79
CA LYS A 440 -38.03 -8.85 21.51
C LYS A 440 -37.49 -9.78 20.42
N ILE A 441 -36.49 -9.32 19.69
CA ILE A 441 -35.79 -10.08 18.66
C ILE A 441 -34.30 -9.99 18.94
N LYS A 442 -33.61 -11.11 18.73
CA LYS A 442 -32.16 -11.17 18.65
C LYS A 442 -31.79 -11.34 17.18
N LEU A 443 -31.03 -10.38 16.68
CA LEU A 443 -30.52 -10.36 15.32
C LEU A 443 -29.02 -10.67 15.37
N SER A 444 -28.56 -11.52 14.46
CA SER A 444 -27.14 -11.79 14.27
C SER A 444 -26.84 -11.96 12.80
N THR A 445 -25.82 -11.26 12.32
CA THR A 445 -25.29 -11.41 10.97
C THR A 445 -24.59 -12.76 10.80
N THR A 446 -24.63 -13.27 9.58
CA THR A 446 -23.66 -14.23 9.07
C THR A 446 -22.64 -13.47 8.22
N GLN A 447 -21.48 -14.08 7.95
CA GLN A 447 -20.47 -13.45 7.10
C GLN A 447 -21.04 -13.07 5.74
N ALA A 448 -20.70 -11.88 5.27
CA ALA A 448 -20.96 -11.43 3.92
C ALA A 448 -20.33 -12.40 2.93
N LYS A 449 -21.05 -12.73 1.85
CA LYS A 449 -20.44 -13.44 0.73
C LYS A 449 -19.38 -12.51 0.12
N GLU A 450 -18.15 -13.00 -0.03
CA GLU A 450 -17.04 -12.21 -0.60
C GLU A 450 -17.31 -11.76 -2.04
N ASP A 451 -18.14 -12.49 -2.80
CA ASP A 451 -18.49 -12.11 -4.17
C ASP A 451 -19.62 -11.07 -4.22
N ILE A 452 -19.46 -10.11 -5.14
CA ILE A 452 -20.44 -9.07 -5.47
C ILE A 452 -21.42 -9.58 -6.54
N ILE A 453 -22.69 -9.25 -6.36
CA ILE A 453 -23.72 -9.35 -7.41
C ILE A 453 -24.02 -7.96 -7.98
N TYR A 454 -24.33 -7.88 -9.27
CA TYR A 454 -24.71 -6.64 -9.93
C TYR A 454 -26.20 -6.62 -10.19
N VAL A 455 -26.90 -5.66 -9.62
CA VAL A 455 -28.36 -5.51 -9.81
C VAL A 455 -28.61 -4.52 -10.93
N GLY A 456 -29.39 -4.95 -11.92
CA GLY A 456 -29.83 -4.10 -13.04
C GLY A 456 -30.83 -3.04 -12.57
N CYS A 457 -30.63 -1.80 -12.97
CA CYS A 457 -31.44 -0.64 -12.60
C CYS A 457 -31.80 0.18 -13.83
N MET A 458 -33.01 0.76 -13.81
CA MET A 458 -33.43 1.82 -14.71
C MET A 458 -33.09 3.17 -14.08
N LEU A 459 -32.56 4.09 -14.87
CA LEU A 459 -32.32 5.47 -14.45
C LEU A 459 -33.60 6.27 -14.68
N ASP A 460 -34.17 6.86 -13.63
CA ASP A 460 -35.29 7.79 -13.74
C ASP A 460 -34.93 9.18 -13.18
N LYS A 461 -35.83 10.16 -13.32
CA LYS A 461 -35.60 11.54 -12.85
C LYS A 461 -35.39 11.66 -11.33
N GLY A 462 -35.72 10.62 -10.55
CA GLY A 462 -35.60 10.55 -9.10
C GLY A 462 -34.45 9.67 -8.59
N GLY A 463 -33.70 9.00 -9.48
CA GLY A 463 -32.53 8.19 -9.13
C GLY A 463 -32.51 6.81 -9.82
N PHE A 464 -31.86 5.84 -9.17
CA PHE A 464 -31.84 4.45 -9.63
C PHE A 464 -33.06 3.69 -9.14
N LYS A 465 -33.83 3.12 -10.07
CA LYS A 465 -34.91 2.19 -9.77
C LYS A 465 -34.46 0.77 -10.11
N PRO A 466 -34.24 -0.10 -9.11
CA PRO A 466 -33.91 -1.51 -9.36
C PRO A 466 -34.99 -2.17 -10.21
N SER A 467 -34.59 -3.04 -11.13
CA SER A 467 -35.52 -3.84 -11.96
C SER A 467 -36.21 -4.95 -11.18
N ILE A 468 -35.69 -5.26 -10.01
CA ILE A 468 -36.31 -6.15 -9.03
C ILE A 468 -37.04 -5.33 -7.97
N PRO A 469 -38.15 -5.85 -7.41
CA PRO A 469 -38.86 -5.21 -6.30
C PRO A 469 -38.01 -5.29 -5.04
N LEU A 470 -37.02 -4.41 -4.91
CA LEU A 470 -36.35 -4.16 -3.65
C LEU A 470 -37.18 -3.15 -2.86
N THR A 471 -37.35 -3.37 -1.55
CA THR A 471 -37.81 -2.31 -0.66
C THR A 471 -36.97 -1.07 -0.93
N PRO A 472 -37.56 0.13 -1.09
CA PRO A 472 -36.88 1.25 -1.74
C PRO A 472 -35.48 1.45 -1.15
N LEU A 473 -34.45 1.23 -1.98
CA LEU A 473 -33.15 1.82 -1.74
C LEU A 473 -33.41 3.32 -1.87
N SER A 474 -33.72 3.98 -0.76
CA SER A 474 -34.30 5.32 -0.82
C SER A 474 -33.33 6.24 -1.56
N SER A 475 -33.78 6.76 -2.70
CA SER A 475 -33.21 7.88 -3.48
C SER A 475 -31.69 8.06 -3.34
N ILE A 476 -30.92 7.20 -4.01
CA ILE A 476 -29.48 7.41 -4.17
C ILE A 476 -29.28 8.63 -5.08
N ASP A 477 -28.62 9.68 -4.58
CA ASP A 477 -28.40 10.93 -5.30
C ASP A 477 -27.49 10.71 -6.52
N TYR A 478 -28.04 10.95 -7.72
CA TYR A 478 -27.40 10.83 -9.02
C TYR A 478 -26.12 11.70 -9.17
N ASN A 479 -25.98 12.79 -8.42
CA ASN A 479 -24.81 13.65 -8.51
C ASN A 479 -23.57 13.04 -7.85
N VAL A 480 -23.74 12.28 -6.77
CA VAL A 480 -22.64 11.50 -6.13
C VAL A 480 -22.15 10.39 -7.06
N LEU A 481 -23.05 9.89 -7.90
CA LEU A 481 -22.84 8.76 -8.82
C LEU A 481 -22.02 9.11 -10.06
N LYS A 482 -22.19 10.31 -10.63
CA LYS A 482 -21.40 10.76 -11.79
C LYS A 482 -19.89 10.73 -11.55
N GLU A 483 -19.44 10.84 -10.31
CA GLU A 483 -18.02 10.91 -9.99
C GLU A 483 -17.31 9.54 -9.93
N ILE A 484 -18.08 8.46 -9.85
CA ILE A 484 -17.64 7.05 -9.64
C ILE A 484 -18.16 6.09 -10.71
N MET A 485 -19.07 6.56 -11.57
CA MET A 485 -19.37 5.93 -12.85
C MET A 485 -18.22 6.16 -13.84
N VAL A 486 -17.82 5.10 -14.56
CA VAL A 486 -16.72 5.13 -15.55
C VAL A 486 -17.25 4.96 -16.95
#